data_AF-A0A6A5GUY2-F1
#
_entry.id   AF-A0A6A5GUY2-F1
#
_cell.length_a   1.000
_cell.length_b   1.000
_cell.length_c   1.000
_cell.angle_alpha   90.00
_cell.angle_beta   90.00
_cell.angle_gamma   90.00
#
_symmetry.space_group_name_H-M   'P 1'
#
loop_
_entity.id
_entity.type
_entity.pdbx_description
1 polymer ?
#
loop_
_entity_poly.entity_id
_entity_poly.type
_entity_poly.pdbx_seq_one_letter_code
_entity_poly.pdbx_strand_id
1 'polypeptide(L)'
;MNYLLFFLLISVAILSQGCIEVCECPDLLDRLFWPAKNETLHTEGAGCVRNITCKTSYASTIVAFNFTDSEIPRPVDSNYAAGAISLNPEVQTGPNINIFQFFGMVCENNEWYITKYPHGVTFKTSTEEELVIGANGELDGKKSKINLFTCEPPS
;
A
#
# COMPACT_ATOMS: atom_id res chain seq x y z
N MET A 1 27.42 -16.08 44.83
CA MET A 1 26.10 -16.16 44.18
C MET A 1 26.13 -15.18 43.02
N ASN A 2 26.09 -15.69 41.78
CA ASN A 2 26.49 -14.93 40.60
C ASN A 2 25.32 -14.11 40.04
N TYR A 3 25.02 -12.98 40.68
CA TYR A 3 23.88 -12.11 40.36
C TYR A 3 23.92 -11.55 38.94
N LEU A 4 25.11 -11.45 38.32
CA LEU A 4 25.29 -10.97 36.95
C LEU A 4 24.57 -11.85 35.91
N LEU A 5 24.64 -13.17 36.07
CA LEU A 5 23.96 -14.12 35.19
C LEU A 5 22.43 -13.99 35.32
N PHE A 6 21.94 -13.69 36.52
CA PHE A 6 20.52 -13.52 36.78
C PHE A 6 19.99 -12.23 36.13
N PHE A 7 20.73 -11.12 36.21
CA PHE A 7 20.38 -9.88 35.53
C PHE A 7 20.43 -9.99 34.00
N LEU A 8 21.42 -10.71 33.45
CA LEU A 8 21.52 -10.99 32.01
C LEU A 8 20.37 -11.86 31.50
N LEU A 9 19.94 -12.87 32.27
CA LEU A 9 18.80 -13.71 31.91
C LEU A 9 17.48 -12.93 31.95
N ILE A 10 17.31 -12.04 32.94
CA ILE A 10 16.12 -11.19 33.06
C ILE A 10 16.07 -10.14 31.94
N SER A 11 17.19 -9.50 31.60
CA SER A 11 17.21 -8.51 30.50
C SER A 11 16.93 -9.16 29.15
N VAL A 12 17.49 -10.34 28.88
CA VAL A 12 17.18 -11.13 27.67
C VAL A 12 15.71 -11.58 27.67
N ALA A 13 15.15 -11.97 28.82
CA ALA A 13 13.74 -12.35 28.93
C ALA A 13 12.79 -11.17 28.64
N ILE A 14 13.10 -9.97 29.16
CA ILE A 14 12.31 -8.74 28.93
C ILE A 14 12.44 -8.26 27.48
N LEU A 15 13.60 -8.41 26.84
CA LEU A 15 13.79 -8.17 25.40
C LEU A 15 13.10 -9.24 24.52
N SER A 16 12.92 -10.45 25.04
CA SER A 16 12.27 -11.58 24.31
C SER A 16 10.74 -11.58 24.41
N GLN A 17 10.17 -10.81 25.35
CA GLN A 17 8.77 -10.39 25.27
C GLN A 17 8.71 -9.29 24.21
N GLY A 18 8.83 -9.70 22.94
CA GLY A 18 8.87 -8.81 21.80
C GLY A 18 7.82 -7.72 21.96
N CYS A 19 8.22 -6.47 21.72
CA CYS A 19 7.30 -5.35 21.69
C CYS A 19 6.04 -5.82 20.96
N ILE A 20 4.91 -5.86 21.65
CA ILE A 20 3.63 -6.05 20.98
C ILE A 20 3.52 -4.81 20.11
N GLU A 21 3.85 -4.95 18.83
CA GLU A 21 3.71 -3.88 17.87
C GLU A 21 2.22 -3.68 17.67
N VAL A 22 1.66 -2.78 18.49
CA VAL A 22 0.29 -2.33 18.34
C VAL A 22 0.26 -1.47 17.08
N CYS A 23 -0.32 -2.01 16.02
CA CYS A 23 -0.60 -1.22 14.83
C CYS A 23 -1.63 -0.15 15.16
N GLU A 24 -1.22 1.11 15.06
CA GLU A 24 -2.11 2.23 15.35
C GLU A 24 -3.24 2.31 14.33
N CYS A 25 -2.99 1.92 13.08
CA CYS A 25 -3.98 1.98 12.01
C CYS A 25 -5.02 0.86 12.07
N PRO A 26 -6.23 1.12 11.54
CA PRO A 26 -7.23 0.08 11.32
C PRO A 26 -6.71 -1.02 10.38
N ASP A 27 -7.45 -2.11 10.31
CA ASP A 27 -7.15 -3.17 9.35
C ASP A 27 -7.15 -2.59 7.93
N LEU A 28 -6.04 -2.73 7.21
CA LEU A 28 -5.93 -2.24 5.83
C LEU A 28 -6.94 -2.93 4.92
N LEU A 29 -7.31 -4.18 5.20
CA LEU A 29 -8.31 -4.91 4.42
C LEU A 29 -9.71 -4.31 4.58
N ASP A 30 -9.96 -3.40 5.52
CA ASP A 30 -11.19 -2.60 5.55
C ASP A 30 -11.25 -1.60 4.38
N ARG A 31 -10.13 -1.34 3.71
CA ARG A 31 -10.04 -0.55 2.46
C ARG A 31 -10.12 -1.42 1.20
N LEU A 32 -10.14 -2.75 1.33
CA LEU A 32 -10.29 -3.64 0.18
C LEU A 32 -11.72 -3.56 -0.34
N PHE A 33 -11.89 -3.16 -1.60
CA PHE A 33 -13.19 -3.10 -2.26
C PHE A 33 -13.54 -4.41 -2.97
N TRP A 34 -12.57 -5.03 -3.63
CA TRP A 34 -12.75 -6.29 -4.35
C TRP A 34 -11.39 -7.00 -4.50
N PRO A 35 -11.33 -8.34 -4.37
CA PRO A 35 -12.38 -9.31 -4.10
C PRO A 35 -12.82 -9.25 -2.62
N ALA A 36 -13.63 -10.23 -2.19
CA ALA A 36 -13.93 -10.37 -0.77
C ALA A 36 -12.65 -10.67 0.03
N LYS A 37 -12.61 -10.22 1.29
CA LYS A 37 -11.44 -10.37 2.18
C LYS A 37 -10.96 -11.83 2.32
N ASN A 38 -11.89 -12.78 2.34
CA ASN A 38 -11.61 -14.22 2.43
C ASN A 38 -11.06 -14.84 1.13
N GLU A 39 -11.21 -14.15 -0.01
CA GLU A 39 -10.67 -14.55 -1.31
C GLU A 39 -9.29 -13.91 -1.58
N THR A 40 -8.87 -12.98 -0.71
CA THR A 40 -7.60 -12.27 -0.85
C THR A 40 -6.47 -13.03 -0.19
N LEU A 41 -5.44 -13.39 -0.94
CA LEU A 41 -4.24 -14.03 -0.42
C LEU A 41 -3.40 -13.00 0.36
N HIS A 42 -3.49 -13.03 1.69
CA HIS A 42 -2.74 -12.13 2.55
C HIS A 42 -2.13 -12.81 3.77
N THR A 43 -1.03 -12.25 4.27
CA THR A 43 -0.42 -12.60 5.55
C THR A 43 0.05 -11.36 6.29
N GLU A 44 0.05 -11.42 7.61
CA GLU A 44 0.60 -10.39 8.50
C GLU A 44 2.07 -10.75 8.82
N GLY A 45 2.97 -9.78 8.68
CA GLY A 45 4.39 -9.91 8.97
C GLY A 45 4.77 -9.46 10.37
N ALA A 46 6.07 -9.36 10.62
CA ALA A 46 6.58 -8.67 11.82
C ALA A 46 6.48 -7.15 11.62
N GLY A 47 6.01 -6.46 12.66
CA GLY A 47 5.51 -5.10 12.54
C GLY A 47 4.34 -4.99 11.57
N CYS A 48 3.73 -3.82 11.43
CA CYS A 48 2.49 -3.60 10.66
C CYS A 48 2.61 -3.79 9.13
N VAL A 49 3.56 -4.62 8.72
CA VAL A 49 3.84 -5.07 7.37
C VAL A 49 2.83 -6.14 6.99
N ARG A 50 2.18 -5.92 5.86
CA ARG A 50 1.31 -6.91 5.23
C ARG A 50 1.95 -7.46 3.97
N ASN A 51 1.63 -8.69 3.67
CA ASN A 51 1.80 -9.25 2.34
C ASN A 51 0.41 -9.46 1.77
N ILE A 52 0.07 -8.75 0.69
CA ILE A 52 -1.21 -8.88 0.00
C ILE A 52 -0.89 -9.20 -1.46
N THR A 53 -1.03 -10.46 -1.84
CA THR A 53 -0.64 -10.94 -3.17
C THR A 53 -1.81 -10.74 -4.14
N CYS A 54 -1.56 -9.96 -5.19
CA CYS A 54 -2.52 -9.67 -6.24
C CYS A 54 -1.89 -9.94 -7.60
N LYS A 55 -2.69 -10.42 -8.55
CA LYS A 55 -2.32 -10.45 -9.95
C LYS A 55 -2.24 -9.02 -10.50
N THR A 56 -1.23 -8.72 -11.30
CA THR A 56 -1.12 -7.39 -11.94
C THR A 56 -2.24 -7.21 -12.95
N SER A 57 -2.93 -6.08 -12.88
CA SER A 57 -4.09 -5.81 -13.71
C SER A 57 -4.31 -4.31 -13.80
N TYR A 58 -4.51 -3.81 -15.03
CA TYR A 58 -4.79 -2.38 -15.24
C TYR A 58 -6.12 -1.97 -14.60
N ALA A 59 -7.14 -2.81 -14.72
CA ALA A 59 -8.50 -2.50 -14.27
C ALA A 59 -8.83 -3.06 -12.86
N SER A 60 -8.22 -4.18 -12.47
CA SER A 60 -8.67 -4.95 -11.30
C SER A 60 -7.68 -4.98 -10.14
N THR A 61 -6.51 -4.36 -10.30
CA THR A 61 -5.50 -4.19 -9.23
C THR A 61 -5.02 -2.75 -9.23
N ILE A 62 -5.76 -1.89 -8.52
CA ILE A 62 -5.55 -0.44 -8.44
C ILE A 62 -5.74 0.05 -7.00
N VAL A 63 -4.97 1.06 -6.60
CA VAL A 63 -5.19 1.77 -5.33
C VAL A 63 -5.77 3.14 -5.63
N ALA A 64 -7.01 3.37 -5.20
CA ALA A 64 -7.74 4.60 -5.46
C ALA A 64 -7.55 5.62 -4.34
N PHE A 65 -7.40 6.89 -4.71
CA PHE A 65 -7.25 8.03 -3.81
C PHE A 65 -7.84 9.29 -4.44
N ASN A 66 -7.98 10.35 -3.63
CA ASN A 66 -8.31 11.69 -4.14
C ASN A 66 -7.06 12.57 -4.13
N PHE A 67 -6.91 13.43 -5.13
CA PHE A 67 -5.84 14.44 -5.13
C PHE A 67 -5.94 15.41 -3.94
N THR A 68 -7.14 15.66 -3.41
CA THR A 68 -7.35 16.51 -2.22
C THR A 68 -6.73 15.93 -0.96
N ASP A 69 -6.57 14.61 -0.90
CA ASP A 69 -6.03 13.86 0.24
C ASP A 69 -4.63 13.30 -0.10
N SER A 70 -3.92 13.97 -1.01
CA SER A 70 -2.61 13.59 -1.52
C SER A 70 -1.66 14.79 -1.59
N GLU A 71 -0.36 14.52 -1.52
CA GLU A 71 0.72 15.47 -1.79
C GLU A 71 1.00 15.63 -3.30
N ILE A 72 0.27 14.89 -4.15
CA ILE A 72 0.29 15.02 -5.61
C ILE A 72 -0.68 16.13 -6.01
N PRO A 73 -0.22 17.18 -6.72
CA PRO A 73 -1.11 18.25 -7.17
C PRO A 73 -2.10 17.73 -8.21
N ARG A 74 -3.36 18.12 -8.08
CA ARG A 74 -4.40 17.82 -9.06
C ARG A 74 -4.13 18.56 -10.38
N PRO A 75 -4.13 17.87 -11.54
CA PRO A 75 -4.13 18.53 -12.85
C PRO A 75 -5.37 19.44 -13.03
N VAL A 76 -5.22 20.56 -13.75
CA VAL A 76 -6.26 21.61 -13.86
C VAL A 76 -7.60 21.08 -14.39
N ASP A 77 -7.55 20.18 -15.38
CA ASP A 77 -8.72 19.64 -16.07
C ASP A 77 -9.04 18.18 -15.68
N SER A 78 -8.69 17.74 -14.47
CA SER A 78 -8.97 16.37 -14.00
C SER A 78 -10.13 16.28 -13.02
N ASN A 79 -10.72 15.09 -12.96
CA ASN A 79 -11.53 14.66 -11.82
C ASN A 79 -10.70 14.67 -10.51
N TYR A 80 -11.40 14.65 -9.37
CA TYR A 80 -10.75 14.63 -8.05
C TYR A 80 -10.12 13.27 -7.71
N ALA A 81 -10.67 12.19 -8.28
CA ALA A 81 -10.21 10.84 -8.05
C ALA A 81 -9.06 10.46 -9.00
N ALA A 82 -8.16 9.63 -8.48
CA ALA A 82 -7.03 9.08 -9.19
C ALA A 82 -6.75 7.65 -8.68
N GLY A 83 -5.89 6.92 -9.39
CA GLY A 83 -5.47 5.59 -8.97
C GLY A 83 -4.02 5.28 -9.32
N ALA A 84 -3.33 4.58 -8.42
CA ALA A 84 -2.03 4.00 -8.70
C ALA A 84 -2.20 2.63 -9.36
N ILE A 85 -1.63 2.45 -10.55
CA ILE A 85 -1.85 1.27 -11.40
C ILE A 85 -0.76 0.21 -11.18
N SER A 86 -1.13 -1.07 -11.28
CA SER A 86 -0.21 -2.21 -11.09
C SER A 86 0.34 -2.80 -12.39
N LEU A 87 -0.13 -2.34 -13.54
CA LEU A 87 0.29 -2.83 -14.85
C LEU A 87 0.57 -1.66 -15.78
N ASN A 88 1.76 -1.68 -16.39
CA ASN A 88 2.11 -0.85 -17.54
C ASN A 88 2.64 -1.80 -18.65
N PRO A 89 2.05 -1.83 -19.86
CA PRO A 89 2.50 -2.70 -20.95
C PRO A 89 3.96 -2.49 -21.37
N GLU A 90 4.52 -1.31 -21.12
CA GLU A 90 5.89 -0.93 -21.49
C GLU A 90 6.92 -1.36 -20.45
N VAL A 91 6.49 -1.71 -19.23
CA VAL A 91 7.36 -2.07 -18.12
C VAL A 91 7.06 -3.50 -17.69
N GLN A 92 8.07 -4.36 -17.70
CA GLN A 92 7.89 -5.74 -17.29
C GLN A 92 7.65 -5.83 -15.77
N THR A 93 6.41 -6.15 -15.39
CA THR A 93 6.03 -6.49 -14.01
C THR A 93 5.66 -7.96 -13.96
N GLY A 94 6.07 -8.65 -12.88
CA GLY A 94 5.69 -10.05 -12.67
C GLY A 94 4.17 -10.23 -12.61
N PRO A 95 3.64 -11.43 -12.92
CA PRO A 95 2.20 -11.65 -12.99
C PRO A 95 1.49 -11.46 -11.64
N ASN A 96 2.22 -11.61 -10.54
CA ASN A 96 1.73 -11.39 -9.18
C ASN A 96 2.68 -10.46 -8.43
N ILE A 97 2.11 -9.56 -7.63
CA ILE A 97 2.82 -8.57 -6.81
C ILE A 97 2.27 -8.58 -5.38
N ASN A 98 3.12 -8.25 -4.42
CA ASN A 98 2.67 -7.85 -3.09
C ASN A 98 2.30 -6.36 -3.15
N ILE A 99 1.02 -6.01 -3.19
CA ILE A 99 0.58 -4.61 -3.37
C ILE A 99 1.02 -3.70 -2.22
N PHE A 100 1.18 -4.24 -1.01
CA PHE A 100 1.65 -3.48 0.15
C PHE A 100 3.05 -2.93 -0.11
N GLN A 101 3.97 -3.78 -0.57
CA GLN A 101 5.34 -3.36 -0.90
C GLN A 101 5.41 -2.59 -2.21
N PHE A 102 4.62 -3.00 -3.21
CA PHE A 102 4.63 -2.45 -4.56
C PHE A 102 4.24 -0.96 -4.57
N PHE A 103 3.16 -0.61 -3.87
CA PHE A 103 2.72 0.79 -3.73
C PHE A 103 3.30 1.50 -2.50
N GLY A 104 4.15 0.82 -1.72
CA GLY A 104 4.74 1.41 -0.51
C GLY A 104 3.67 1.85 0.49
N MET A 105 2.78 0.93 0.85
CA MET A 105 1.71 1.20 1.79
C MET A 105 2.27 1.44 3.18
N VAL A 106 1.91 2.57 3.80
CA VAL A 106 2.39 2.97 5.13
C VAL A 106 1.22 3.43 6.00
N CYS A 107 1.34 3.15 7.30
CA CYS A 107 0.44 3.64 8.33
C CYS A 107 1.06 4.89 8.98
N GLU A 108 0.33 6.00 8.99
CA GLU A 108 0.73 7.22 9.69
C GLU A 108 -0.51 7.92 10.25
N ASN A 109 -0.48 8.35 11.51
CA ASN A 109 -1.58 9.06 12.15
C ASN A 109 -2.95 8.34 12.00
N ASN A 110 -2.97 7.01 12.21
CA ASN A 110 -4.17 6.17 12.09
C ASN A 110 -4.79 6.12 10.68
N GLU A 111 -4.04 6.48 9.64
CA GLU A 111 -4.48 6.44 8.24
C GLU A 111 -3.48 5.72 7.35
N TRP A 112 -3.99 5.12 6.27
CA TRP A 112 -3.20 4.40 5.29
C TRP A 112 -2.88 5.28 4.08
N TYR A 113 -1.63 5.25 3.66
CA TYR A 113 -1.12 5.97 2.49
C TYR A 113 -0.35 5.03 1.57
N ILE A 114 -0.32 5.34 0.28
CA ILE A 114 0.72 4.84 -0.64
C ILE A 114 1.80 5.89 -0.82
N THR A 115 3.03 5.44 -1.08
CA THR A 115 4.19 6.32 -1.31
C THR A 115 5.02 5.94 -2.54
N LYS A 116 4.61 4.91 -3.28
CA LYS A 116 5.27 4.50 -4.52
C LYS A 116 4.25 4.40 -5.64
N TYR A 117 4.68 4.81 -6.83
CA TYR A 117 3.86 4.82 -8.04
C TYR A 117 4.66 4.20 -9.19
N PRO A 118 4.99 2.89 -9.13
CA PRO A 118 5.92 2.27 -10.09
C PRO A 118 5.52 2.42 -11.57
N HIS A 119 4.23 2.66 -11.82
CA HIS A 119 3.66 2.85 -13.14
C HIS A 119 2.91 4.18 -13.28
N GLY A 120 3.11 5.09 -12.33
CA GLY A 120 2.42 6.36 -12.28
C GLY A 120 1.00 6.29 -11.72
N VAL A 121 0.28 7.38 -11.94
CA VAL A 121 -1.08 7.63 -11.46
C VAL A 121 -1.99 7.83 -12.67
N THR A 122 -3.03 7.01 -12.79
CA THR A 122 -4.12 7.22 -13.73
C THR A 122 -5.18 8.15 -13.15
N PHE A 123 -5.73 9.02 -13.98
CA PHE A 123 -6.88 9.84 -13.65
C PHE A 123 -7.70 10.11 -14.92
N LYS A 124 -8.92 10.59 -14.72
CA LYS A 124 -9.78 11.02 -15.83
C LYS A 124 -9.84 12.54 -15.94
N THR A 125 -9.83 13.05 -17.15
CA THR A 125 -10.14 14.46 -17.42
C THR A 125 -11.63 14.73 -17.23
N SER A 126 -12.01 16.02 -17.23
CA SER A 126 -13.41 16.44 -17.27
C SER A 126 -14.18 15.94 -18.51
N THR A 127 -13.46 15.55 -19.58
CA THR A 127 -14.02 14.94 -20.80
C THR A 127 -13.96 13.41 -20.80
N GLU A 128 -13.71 12.79 -19.63
CA GLU A 128 -13.60 11.32 -19.46
C GLU A 128 -12.42 10.67 -20.19
N GLU A 129 -11.43 11.45 -20.64
CA GLU A 129 -10.19 10.90 -21.17
C GLU A 129 -9.31 10.38 -20.03
N GLU A 130 -8.77 9.18 -20.17
CA GLU A 130 -7.88 8.59 -19.18
C GLU A 130 -6.42 8.93 -19.49
N LEU A 131 -5.73 9.51 -18.52
CA LEU A 131 -4.34 9.96 -18.63
C LEU A 131 -3.51 9.40 -17.48
N VAL A 132 -2.21 9.19 -17.73
CA VAL A 132 -1.24 8.73 -16.74
C VAL A 132 -0.13 9.77 -16.56
N ILE A 133 0.23 10.06 -15.31
CA ILE A 133 1.35 10.94 -14.93
C ILE A 133 2.33 10.25 -14.00
N GLY A 134 3.57 10.74 -13.95
CA GLY A 134 4.57 10.31 -12.97
C GLY A 134 5.11 8.89 -13.14
N ALA A 135 4.92 8.27 -14.30
CA ALA A 135 5.47 6.94 -14.61
C ALA A 135 7.01 6.92 -14.69
N ASN A 136 7.65 8.10 -14.67
CA ASN A 136 9.10 8.30 -14.56
C ASN A 136 9.63 8.23 -13.11
N GLY A 137 8.75 8.02 -12.12
CA GLY A 137 9.11 7.94 -10.69
C GLY A 137 9.14 9.29 -9.96
N GLU A 138 8.78 10.40 -10.60
CA GLU A 138 8.82 11.74 -9.96
C GLU A 138 7.83 11.92 -8.79
N LEU A 139 6.86 11.01 -8.67
CA LEU A 139 5.86 10.99 -7.62
C LEU A 139 6.26 10.13 -6.41
N ASP A 140 7.30 9.31 -6.53
CA ASP A 140 7.74 8.45 -5.44
C ASP A 140 8.16 9.27 -4.21
N GLY A 141 7.71 8.82 -3.04
CA GLY A 141 7.87 9.52 -1.77
C GLY A 141 6.74 10.49 -1.43
N LYS A 142 5.90 10.89 -2.40
CA LYS A 142 4.66 11.64 -2.11
C LYS A 142 3.63 10.72 -1.50
N LYS A 143 2.88 11.20 -0.52
CA LYS A 143 1.80 10.45 0.13
C LYS A 143 0.47 10.66 -0.59
N SER A 144 -0.25 9.57 -0.86
CA SER A 144 -1.67 9.60 -1.20
C SER A 144 -2.46 8.75 -0.21
N LYS A 145 -3.48 9.34 0.44
CA LYS A 145 -4.36 8.60 1.35
C LYS A 145 -5.16 7.56 0.59
N ILE A 146 -5.16 6.32 1.08
CA ILE A 146 -5.91 5.21 0.47
C ILE A 146 -7.39 5.38 0.79
N ASN A 147 -8.21 5.56 -0.26
CA ASN A 147 -9.66 5.52 -0.13
C ASN A 147 -10.16 4.08 -0.14
N LEU A 148 -9.73 3.33 -1.17
CA LEU A 148 -9.98 1.92 -1.36
C LEU A 148 -8.92 1.31 -2.29
N PHE A 149 -8.86 0.00 -2.37
CA PHE A 149 -8.08 -0.69 -3.39
C PHE A 149 -8.77 -1.96 -3.88
N THR A 150 -8.40 -2.41 -5.07
CA THR A 150 -8.76 -3.71 -5.62
C THR A 150 -7.52 -4.57 -5.81
N CYS A 151 -7.71 -5.88 -5.78
CA CYS A 151 -6.64 -6.86 -5.81
C CYS A 151 -7.07 -8.10 -6.60
N GLU A 152 -6.80 -8.15 -7.91
CA GLU A 152 -7.14 -9.33 -8.72
C GLU A 152 -6.57 -10.60 -8.10
N PRO A 153 -7.38 -11.63 -7.79
CA PRO A 153 -6.88 -12.85 -7.21
C PRO A 153 -5.77 -13.46 -8.07
N PRO A 154 -4.67 -13.94 -7.47
CA PRO A 154 -3.69 -14.72 -8.20
C PRO A 154 -4.35 -16.00 -8.75
N SER A 155 -4.04 -16.34 -10.00
CA SER A 155 -4.49 -17.57 -10.67
C SER A 155 -3.70 -18.79 -10.23
#